data_AF-A0AB32XC07-F1
#
_entry.id   AF-A0AB32XC07-F1
#
_cell.length_a   1.000
_cell.length_b   1.000
_cell.length_c   1.000
_cell.angle_alpha   90.00
_cell.angle_beta   90.00
_cell.angle_gamma   90.00
#
_symmetry.space_group_name_H-M   'P 1'
#
loop_
_entity.id
_entity.type
_entity.pdbx_description
1 polymer ?
#
loop_
_entity_poly.entity_id
_entity_poly.type
_entity_poly.pdbx_seq_one_letter_code
_entity_poly.pdbx_strand_id
1 'polypeptide(L)'
;MHKIISVLSSKLGIEESELLKKLSLNENSSQKEIASSLGVYEFFQEKDDLTSFILNKTQNQHKDNQNLKTENEKLKNDYQSLEQQFNTNLENYKNLSGKVKDTFKNEWNKYKLNEIDFEKIDVNSINLNNLFQSVEQVAKENNITIKTKEPNSVNNINQDSSSNSSDPWSPYIRNY
;
A
#
# COMPACT_ATOMS: atom_id res chain seq x y z
N MET A 1 43.15 -46.55 -27.06
CA MET A 1 42.96 -46.46 -25.59
C MET A 1 43.36 -45.07 -25.10
N HIS A 2 42.51 -44.41 -24.31
CA HIS A 2 42.78 -43.05 -23.82
C HIS A 2 43.92 -43.05 -22.80
N LYS A 3 44.93 -42.19 -22.99
CA LYS A 3 46.08 -42.00 -22.09
C LYS A 3 45.68 -41.73 -20.62
N ILE A 4 44.50 -41.17 -20.39
CA ILE A 4 43.95 -40.94 -19.04
C ILE A 4 43.62 -42.28 -18.35
N ILE A 5 42.98 -43.22 -19.05
CA ILE A 5 42.60 -44.52 -18.48
C ILE A 5 43.83 -45.35 -18.14
N SER A 6 44.84 -45.37 -19.02
CA SER A 6 46.08 -46.11 -18.74
C SER A 6 46.87 -45.54 -17.57
N VAL A 7 46.95 -44.21 -17.46
CA VAL A 7 47.60 -43.55 -16.30
C VAL A 7 46.83 -43.80 -15.01
N LEU A 8 45.49 -43.72 -15.03
CA LEU A 8 44.67 -43.99 -13.85
C LEU A 8 44.78 -45.45 -13.41
N SER A 9 44.69 -46.40 -14.34
CA SER A 9 44.85 -47.82 -14.09
C SER A 9 46.21 -48.12 -13.44
N SER A 10 47.29 -47.59 -14.01
CA SER A 10 48.64 -47.75 -13.46
C SER A 10 48.78 -47.18 -12.05
N LYS A 11 48.22 -45.99 -11.80
CA LYS A 11 48.29 -45.35 -10.47
C LYS A 11 47.44 -46.04 -9.41
N LEU A 12 46.30 -46.60 -9.82
CA LEU A 12 45.37 -47.28 -8.92
C LEU A 12 45.71 -48.77 -8.74
N GLY A 13 46.63 -49.31 -9.53
CA GLY A 13 47.04 -50.72 -9.46
C GLY A 13 45.92 -51.69 -9.86
N ILE A 14 45.00 -51.25 -10.71
CA ILE A 14 43.87 -52.05 -11.23
C ILE A 14 43.96 -52.15 -12.74
N GLU A 15 43.43 -53.21 -13.34
CA GLU A 15 43.42 -53.36 -14.79
C GLU A 15 42.54 -52.30 -15.47
N GLU A 16 42.92 -51.87 -16.68
CA GLU A 16 42.16 -50.87 -17.45
C GLU A 16 40.71 -51.31 -17.70
N SER A 17 40.49 -52.60 -17.96
CA SER A 17 39.17 -53.20 -18.15
C SER A 17 38.29 -53.11 -16.90
N GLU A 18 38.89 -53.31 -15.72
CA GLU A 18 38.22 -53.19 -14.42
C GLU A 18 37.91 -51.72 -14.12
N LEU A 19 38.83 -50.80 -14.38
CA LEU A 19 38.62 -49.36 -14.20
C LEU A 19 37.47 -48.85 -15.07
N LEU A 20 37.43 -49.23 -16.35
CA LEU A 20 36.33 -48.86 -17.25
C LEU A 20 34.98 -49.37 -16.73
N LYS A 21 34.91 -50.61 -16.24
CA LYS A 21 33.70 -51.15 -15.60
C LYS A 21 33.29 -50.34 -14.37
N LYS A 22 34.22 -50.01 -13.47
CA LYS A 22 33.92 -49.23 -12.26
C LYS A 22 33.42 -47.82 -12.57
N LEU A 23 33.94 -47.22 -13.64
CA LEU A 23 33.51 -45.90 -14.11
C LEU A 23 32.29 -45.95 -15.05
N SER A 24 31.76 -47.13 -15.35
CA SER A 24 30.67 -47.34 -16.32
C SER A 24 31.00 -46.80 -17.72
N LEU A 25 32.25 -46.97 -18.17
CA LEU A 25 32.78 -46.53 -19.45
C LEU A 25 33.11 -47.71 -20.37
N ASN A 26 33.34 -47.42 -21.65
CA ASN A 26 33.82 -48.37 -22.65
C ASN A 26 35.10 -47.86 -23.35
N GLU A 27 35.70 -48.69 -24.20
CA GLU A 27 36.98 -48.36 -24.86
C GLU A 27 36.90 -47.15 -25.83
N ASN A 28 35.70 -46.84 -26.31
CA ASN A 28 35.41 -45.73 -27.20
C ASN A 28 34.83 -44.51 -26.48
N SER A 29 34.72 -44.55 -25.13
CA SER A 29 34.23 -43.42 -24.35
C SER A 29 35.11 -42.19 -24.55
N SER A 30 34.51 -41.08 -24.94
CA SER A 30 35.16 -39.80 -25.15
C SER A 30 35.84 -39.29 -23.86
N GLN A 31 36.83 -38.41 -24.00
CA GLN A 31 37.44 -37.76 -22.84
C GLN A 31 36.43 -36.99 -21.98
N LYS A 32 35.33 -36.50 -22.58
CA LYS A 32 34.25 -35.81 -21.85
C LYS A 32 33.46 -36.77 -20.98
N GLU A 33 33.15 -37.96 -21.47
CA GLU A 33 32.49 -39.02 -20.69
C GLU A 33 33.41 -39.53 -19.58
N ILE A 34 34.72 -39.69 -19.87
CA ILE A 34 35.72 -40.03 -18.87
C ILE A 34 35.75 -38.96 -17.77
N ALA A 35 35.88 -37.68 -18.13
CA ALA A 35 35.88 -36.57 -17.17
C ALA A 35 34.59 -36.54 -16.31
N SER A 36 33.43 -36.74 -16.94
CA SER A 36 32.13 -36.77 -16.25
C SER A 36 32.03 -37.92 -15.24
N SER A 37 32.52 -39.11 -15.60
CA SER A 37 32.55 -40.28 -14.69
C SER A 37 33.45 -40.07 -13.47
N LEU A 38 34.44 -39.18 -13.59
CA LEU A 38 35.35 -38.78 -12.52
C LEU A 38 34.81 -37.59 -11.70
N GLY A 39 33.58 -37.13 -11.97
CA GLY A 39 32.96 -36.00 -11.27
C GLY A 39 33.38 -34.62 -11.79
N VAL A 40 33.98 -34.54 -12.98
CA VAL A 40 34.33 -33.25 -13.60
C VAL A 40 33.14 -32.76 -14.43
N TYR A 41 32.46 -31.73 -13.91
CA TYR A 41 31.23 -31.18 -14.50
C TYR A 41 31.48 -30.19 -15.65
N GLU A 42 32.64 -29.52 -15.67
CA GLU A 42 33.00 -28.54 -16.69
C GLU A 42 34.33 -28.95 -17.34
N PHE A 43 34.24 -29.76 -18.39
CA PHE A 43 35.38 -30.20 -19.19
C PHE A 43 35.27 -29.66 -20.62
N PHE A 44 36.30 -28.94 -21.05
CA PHE A 44 36.42 -28.37 -22.39
C PHE A 44 37.65 -28.97 -23.06
N GLN A 45 37.44 -29.65 -24.19
CA GLN A 45 38.53 -30.23 -24.97
C GLN A 45 39.22 -29.16 -25.79
N GLU A 46 38.42 -28.30 -26.43
CA GLU A 46 38.89 -27.26 -27.31
C GLU A 46 38.85 -25.89 -26.62
N LYS A 47 39.83 -25.05 -26.98
CA LYS A 47 39.90 -23.67 -26.50
C LYS A 47 38.66 -22.87 -26.89
N ASP A 48 38.08 -23.16 -28.05
CA ASP A 48 36.91 -22.45 -28.57
C ASP A 48 35.67 -22.75 -27.71
N ASP A 49 35.46 -24.00 -27.27
CA ASP A 49 34.35 -24.36 -26.37
C ASP A 49 34.43 -23.61 -25.04
N LEU A 50 35.62 -23.55 -24.44
CA LEU A 50 35.87 -22.79 -23.22
C LEU A 50 35.60 -21.29 -23.43
N THR A 51 36.06 -20.75 -24.57
CA THR A 51 35.88 -19.33 -24.90
C THR A 51 34.40 -18.99 -25.05
N SER A 52 33.64 -19.81 -25.79
CA SER A 52 32.20 -19.63 -25.94
C SER A 52 31.45 -19.70 -24.60
N PHE A 53 31.82 -20.63 -23.73
CA PHE A 53 31.23 -20.74 -22.39
C PHE A 53 31.48 -19.50 -21.54
N ILE A 54 32.74 -19.05 -21.46
CA ILE A 54 33.12 -17.85 -20.70
C ILE A 54 32.38 -16.62 -21.25
N LEU A 55 32.33 -16.48 -22.57
CA LEU A 55 31.73 -15.33 -23.23
C LEU A 55 30.21 -15.27 -22.98
N ASN A 56 29.52 -16.41 -23.07
CA ASN A 56 28.09 -16.52 -22.76
C ASN A 56 27.82 -16.19 -21.28
N LYS A 57 28.58 -16.78 -20.35
CA LYS A 57 28.43 -16.53 -18.91
C LYS A 57 28.65 -15.06 -18.56
N THR A 58 29.67 -14.44 -19.16
CA THR A 58 29.99 -13.02 -18.97
C THR A 58 28.90 -12.12 -19.54
N GLN A 59 28.38 -12.42 -20.73
CA GLN A 59 27.29 -11.66 -21.35
C GLN A 59 26.01 -11.73 -20.52
N ASN A 60 25.64 -12.91 -20.01
CA ASN A 60 24.46 -13.07 -19.16
C ASN A 60 24.61 -12.27 -17.87
N GLN A 61 25.75 -12.39 -17.18
CA GLN A 61 26.04 -11.60 -15.98
C GLN A 61 26.02 -10.10 -16.24
N HIS A 62 26.51 -9.65 -17.40
CA HIS A 62 26.47 -8.25 -17.77
C HIS A 62 25.04 -7.76 -17.98
N LYS A 63 24.21 -8.55 -18.67
CA LYS A 63 22.80 -8.25 -18.90
C LYS A 63 22.02 -8.19 -17.58
N ASP A 64 22.22 -9.14 -16.68
CA ASP A 64 21.56 -9.16 -15.38
C ASP A 64 21.93 -7.93 -14.54
N ASN A 65 23.22 -7.55 -14.54
CA ASN A 65 23.66 -6.33 -13.87
C ASN A 65 23.04 -5.06 -14.47
N GLN A 66 22.90 -4.97 -15.79
CA GLN A 66 22.23 -3.84 -16.44
C GLN A 66 20.74 -3.76 -16.08
N ASN A 67 20.06 -4.91 -16.04
CA ASN A 67 18.66 -4.99 -15.62
C ASN A 67 18.50 -4.53 -14.16
N LEU A 68 19.31 -5.06 -13.24
CA LEU A 68 19.30 -4.67 -11.82
C LEU A 68 19.62 -3.19 -11.63
N LYS A 69 20.53 -2.62 -12.41
CA LYS A 69 20.83 -1.18 -12.36
C LYS A 69 19.61 -0.35 -12.77
N THR A 70 18.95 -0.73 -13.85
CA THR A 70 17.77 -0.02 -14.37
C THR A 70 16.60 -0.09 -13.39
N GLU A 71 16.37 -1.28 -12.79
CA GLU A 71 15.34 -1.48 -11.77
C GLU A 71 15.62 -0.62 -10.52
N ASN A 72 16.86 -0.59 -10.04
CA ASN A 72 17.25 0.27 -8.91
C ASN A 72 17.05 1.76 -9.18
N GLU A 73 17.42 2.23 -10.38
CA GLU A 73 17.19 3.62 -10.79
C GLU A 73 15.69 3.96 -10.80
N LYS A 74 14.85 3.05 -11.31
CA LYS A 74 13.40 3.20 -11.28
C LYS A 74 12.85 3.26 -9.86
N LEU A 75 13.21 2.30 -8.99
CA LEU A 75 12.76 2.28 -7.59
C LEU A 75 13.15 3.56 -6.85
N LYS A 76 14.36 4.07 -7.10
CA LYS A 76 14.83 5.32 -6.49
C LYS A 76 13.95 6.51 -6.90
N ASN A 77 13.61 6.61 -8.19
CA ASN A 77 12.75 7.68 -8.69
C ASN A 77 11.32 7.57 -8.14
N ASP A 78 10.77 6.36 -8.09
CA ASP A 78 9.43 6.10 -7.53
C ASP A 78 9.37 6.49 -6.05
N TYR A 79 10.41 6.14 -5.27
CA TYR A 79 10.54 6.53 -3.86
C TYR A 79 10.56 8.06 -3.68
N GLN A 80 11.38 8.76 -4.47
CA GLN A 80 11.48 10.22 -4.41
C GLN A 80 10.15 10.90 -4.76
N SER A 81 9.41 10.37 -5.75
CA SER A 81 8.09 10.88 -6.10
C SER A 81 7.08 10.66 -4.97
N LEU A 82 7.08 9.48 -4.35
CA LEU A 82 6.19 9.17 -3.25
C LEU A 82 6.45 10.03 -2.01
N GLU A 83 7.74 10.27 -1.69
CA GLU A 83 8.14 11.15 -0.60
C GLU A 83 7.66 12.60 -0.83
N GLN A 84 7.78 13.11 -2.05
CA GLN A 84 7.27 14.44 -2.40
C GLN A 84 5.74 14.54 -2.27
N GLN A 85 5.02 13.52 -2.75
CA GLN A 85 3.55 13.45 -2.62
C GLN A 85 3.13 13.40 -1.15
N PHE A 86 3.81 12.59 -0.33
CA PHE A 86 3.54 12.49 1.09
C PHE A 86 3.73 13.83 1.80
N ASN A 87 4.86 14.50 1.57
CA ASN A 87 5.16 15.80 2.17
C ASN A 87 4.12 16.87 1.76
N THR A 88 3.72 16.88 0.49
CA THR A 88 2.68 17.78 -0.02
C THR A 88 1.33 17.52 0.65
N ASN A 89 0.93 16.25 0.78
CA ASN A 89 -0.32 15.87 1.44
C ASN A 89 -0.31 16.20 2.93
N LEU A 90 0.83 15.99 3.61
CA LEU A 90 0.99 16.35 5.02
C LEU A 90 0.83 17.86 5.24
N GLU A 91 1.42 18.67 4.37
CA GLU A 91 1.30 20.13 4.44
C GLU A 91 -0.15 20.59 4.15
N ASN A 92 -0.79 20.01 3.13
CA ASN A 92 -2.19 20.27 2.84
C ASN A 92 -3.10 19.90 4.02
N TYR A 93 -2.85 18.76 4.66
CA TYR A 93 -3.58 18.33 5.85
C TYR A 93 -3.40 19.30 7.01
N LYS A 94 -2.17 19.73 7.32
CA LYS A 94 -1.90 20.72 8.37
C LYS A 94 -2.66 22.03 8.12
N ASN A 95 -2.60 22.53 6.89
CA ASN A 95 -3.29 23.76 6.49
C ASN A 95 -4.82 23.62 6.58
N LEU A 96 -5.39 22.50 6.14
CA LEU A 96 -6.83 22.26 6.24
C LEU A 96 -7.27 22.08 7.70
N SER A 97 -6.54 21.30 8.48
CA SER A 97 -6.75 21.11 9.91
C SER A 97 -6.76 22.45 10.65
N GLY A 98 -5.82 23.35 10.36
CA GLY A 98 -5.80 24.70 10.93
C GLY A 98 -7.09 25.47 10.63
N LYS A 99 -7.53 25.49 9.36
CA LYS A 99 -8.78 26.17 8.97
C LYS A 99 -10.02 25.57 9.64
N VAL A 100 -10.06 24.25 9.82
CA VAL A 100 -11.15 23.57 10.53
C VAL A 100 -11.17 23.98 12.00
N LYS A 101 -10.01 23.99 12.67
CA LYS A 101 -9.90 24.48 14.07
C LYS A 101 -10.33 25.94 14.19
N ASP A 102 -9.89 26.82 13.29
CA ASP A 102 -10.29 28.23 13.29
C ASP A 102 -11.81 28.39 13.11
N THR A 103 -12.39 27.62 12.19
CA THR A 103 -13.84 27.61 11.94
C THR A 103 -14.60 27.17 13.20
N PHE A 104 -14.14 26.10 13.83
CA PHE A 104 -14.72 25.61 15.08
C PHE A 104 -14.58 26.62 16.23
N LYS A 105 -13.39 27.22 16.40
CA LYS A 105 -13.13 28.24 17.42
C LYS A 105 -14.04 29.45 17.25
N ASN A 106 -14.27 29.89 16.01
CA ASN A 106 -15.22 30.96 15.72
C ASN A 106 -16.65 30.59 16.13
N GLU A 107 -17.08 29.34 15.87
CA GLU A 107 -18.38 28.87 16.32
C GLU A 107 -18.48 28.82 17.85
N TRP A 108 -17.49 28.22 18.51
CA TRP A 108 -17.39 28.16 19.97
C TRP A 108 -17.55 29.53 20.63
N ASN A 109 -16.85 30.54 20.09
CA ASN A 109 -16.86 31.90 20.60
C ASN A 109 -18.24 32.59 20.52
N LYS A 110 -19.12 32.19 19.58
CA LYS A 110 -20.50 32.73 19.49
C LYS A 110 -21.31 32.46 20.76
N TYR A 111 -21.01 31.35 21.44
CA TYR A 111 -21.72 30.92 22.64
C TYR A 111 -21.09 31.45 23.94
N LYS A 112 -20.00 32.24 23.85
CA LYS A 112 -19.29 32.85 24.99
C LYS A 112 -18.94 31.83 26.09
N LEU A 113 -18.53 30.63 25.65
CA LEU A 113 -18.12 29.54 26.54
C LEU A 113 -16.72 29.78 27.10
N ASN A 114 -16.35 29.04 28.15
CA ASN A 114 -15.00 29.09 28.71
C ASN A 114 -13.96 28.72 27.64
N GLU A 115 -12.76 29.30 27.74
CA GLU A 115 -11.66 28.96 26.86
C GLU A 115 -11.16 27.53 27.13
N ILE A 116 -10.88 26.80 26.06
CA ILE A 116 -10.33 25.45 26.08
C ILE A 116 -9.08 25.39 25.20
N ASP A 117 -8.30 24.32 25.36
CA ASP A 117 -7.16 24.06 24.51
C ASP A 117 -7.61 23.46 23.17
N PHE A 118 -7.81 24.35 22.17
CA PHE A 118 -8.21 23.96 20.82
C PHE A 118 -7.19 23.06 20.12
N GLU A 119 -5.94 23.01 20.58
CA GLU A 119 -4.94 22.14 19.97
C GLU A 119 -5.21 20.66 20.23
N LYS A 120 -5.88 20.34 21.34
CA LYS A 120 -6.26 18.98 21.72
C LYS A 120 -7.52 18.46 21.04
N ILE A 121 -8.20 19.29 20.27
CA ILE A 121 -9.41 18.88 19.54
C ILE A 121 -8.99 18.07 18.31
N ASP A 122 -9.53 16.84 18.22
CA ASP A 122 -9.44 16.05 17.00
C ASP A 122 -10.28 16.70 15.90
N VAL A 123 -9.62 17.16 14.83
CA VAL A 123 -10.30 17.81 13.72
C VAL A 123 -11.23 16.87 12.96
N ASN A 124 -11.03 15.55 13.07
CA ASN A 124 -11.87 14.56 12.40
C ASN A 124 -13.21 14.35 13.12
N SER A 125 -13.34 14.78 14.38
CA SER A 125 -14.61 14.72 15.11
C SER A 125 -15.50 15.93 14.85
N ILE A 126 -14.98 16.98 14.18
CA ILE A 126 -15.72 18.20 13.88
C ILE A 126 -16.65 17.96 12.68
N ASN A 127 -17.95 18.01 12.93
CA ASN A 127 -18.98 18.01 11.90
C ASN A 127 -19.14 19.41 11.29
N LEU A 128 -18.48 19.67 10.15
CA LEU A 128 -18.58 20.96 9.45
C LEU A 128 -19.99 21.28 8.94
N ASN A 129 -20.85 20.27 8.73
CA ASN A 129 -22.25 20.49 8.35
C ASN A 129 -23.12 20.92 9.53
N ASN A 130 -22.66 20.66 10.76
CA ASN A 130 -23.34 21.08 11.99
C ASN A 130 -22.32 21.40 13.09
N LEU A 131 -21.76 22.61 13.01
CA LEU A 131 -20.75 23.07 13.94
C LEU A 131 -21.28 23.17 15.37
N PHE A 132 -22.57 23.48 15.55
CA PHE A 132 -23.19 23.53 16.88
C PHE A 132 -23.15 22.17 17.58
N GLN A 133 -23.49 21.07 16.89
CA GLN A 133 -23.36 19.73 17.46
C GLN A 133 -21.92 19.42 17.91
N SER A 134 -20.94 19.85 17.13
CA SER A 134 -19.53 19.68 17.48
C SER A 134 -19.18 20.49 18.73
N VAL A 135 -19.67 21.72 18.84
CA VAL A 135 -19.51 22.57 20.03
C VAL A 135 -20.17 21.93 21.25
N GLU A 136 -21.39 21.38 21.11
CA GLU A 136 -22.07 20.66 22.18
C GLU A 136 -21.28 19.45 22.68
N GLN A 137 -20.72 18.66 21.75
CA GLN A 137 -19.93 17.50 22.10
C GLN A 137 -18.67 17.90 22.87
N VAL A 138 -17.88 18.82 22.32
CA VAL A 138 -16.63 19.28 22.95
C VAL A 138 -16.91 19.97 24.29
N ALA A 139 -18.02 20.71 24.41
CA ALA A 139 -18.43 21.31 25.67
C ALA A 139 -18.75 20.25 26.72
N LYS A 140 -19.50 19.19 26.36
CA LYS A 140 -19.79 18.06 27.26
C LYS A 140 -18.51 17.36 27.72
N GLU A 141 -17.59 17.09 26.80
CA GLU A 141 -16.29 16.46 27.11
C GLU A 141 -15.45 17.30 28.08
N ASN A 142 -15.58 18.62 28.03
CA ASN A 142 -14.91 19.57 28.92
C ASN A 142 -15.75 19.98 30.14
N ASN A 143 -16.90 19.34 30.40
CA ASN A 143 -17.83 19.67 31.50
C ASN A 143 -18.35 21.13 31.45
N ILE A 144 -18.52 21.69 30.26
CA ILE A 144 -19.02 23.04 30.02
C ILE A 144 -20.51 22.96 29.67
N THR A 145 -21.33 23.74 30.39
CA THR A 145 -22.77 23.84 30.09
C THR A 145 -23.02 24.96 29.09
N ILE A 146 -23.65 24.64 27.96
CA ILE A 146 -24.06 25.63 26.97
C ILE A 146 -25.41 26.21 27.38
N LYS A 147 -25.46 27.52 27.62
CA LYS A 147 -26.71 28.24 27.84
C LYS A 147 -27.30 28.62 26.48
N THR A 148 -27.99 27.69 25.83
CA THR A 148 -28.83 28.05 24.68
C THR A 148 -29.96 28.96 25.17
N LYS A 149 -30.15 30.12 24.52
CA LYS A 149 -31.44 30.83 24.62
C LYS A 149 -32.51 29.86 24.11
N GLU A 150 -33.51 29.54 24.92
CA GLU A 150 -34.67 28.80 24.46
C GLU A 150 -35.24 29.48 23.20
N PRO A 151 -35.68 28.71 22.18
CA PRO A 151 -36.43 29.31 21.09
C PRO A 151 -37.66 29.98 21.71
N ASN A 152 -37.85 31.28 21.43
CA ASN A 152 -39.08 31.97 21.81
C ASN A 152 -40.25 31.14 21.30
N SER A 153 -41.07 30.62 22.21
CA SER A 153 -42.33 29.96 21.88
C SER A 153 -43.09 30.89 20.93
N VAL A 154 -43.40 30.41 19.73
CA VAL A 154 -44.33 31.11 18.85
C VAL A 154 -45.67 31.06 19.57
N ASN A 155 -46.05 32.18 20.20
CA ASN A 155 -47.42 32.36 20.65
C ASN A 155 -48.30 32.23 19.41
N ASN A 156 -49.02 31.12 19.29
CA ASN A 156 -50.17 31.04 18.41
C ASN A 156 -51.09 32.19 18.81
N ILE A 157 -51.08 33.24 18.00
CA ILE A 157 -52.12 34.25 18.05
C ILE A 157 -53.38 33.49 17.64
N ASN A 158 -54.21 33.15 18.62
CA ASN A 158 -55.60 32.79 18.38
C ASN A 158 -56.18 33.90 17.51
N GLN A 159 -56.38 33.62 16.23
CA GLN A 159 -57.27 34.39 15.40
C GLN A 159 -58.67 34.15 15.95
N ASP A 160 -59.15 35.11 16.74
CA ASP A 160 -60.57 35.41 16.81
C ASP A 160 -61.08 35.57 15.37
N SER A 161 -61.68 34.52 14.85
CA SER A 161 -62.55 34.57 13.69
C SER A 161 -63.97 34.30 14.19
N SER A 162 -64.60 35.38 14.63
CA SER A 162 -66.03 35.45 14.82
C SER A 162 -66.74 35.08 13.51
N SER A 163 -67.50 33.99 13.56
CA SER A 163 -68.82 33.77 12.93
C SER A 163 -69.08 34.40 11.54
N ASN A 164 -69.10 33.56 10.51
CA ASN A 164 -70.28 33.41 9.64
C ASN A 164 -70.10 32.21 8.69
N SER A 165 -70.63 31.05 9.09
CA SER A 165 -70.82 29.92 8.17
C SER A 165 -72.25 29.95 7.62
N SER A 166 -72.44 30.54 6.45
CA SER A 166 -73.59 30.29 5.59
C SER A 166 -73.13 29.32 4.50
N ASP A 167 -73.21 28.03 4.80
CA ASP A 167 -72.88 26.96 3.86
C ASP A 167 -74.11 26.66 2.98
N PRO A 168 -74.08 26.86 1.64
CA PRO A 168 -75.27 26.76 0.79
C PRO A 168 -75.59 25.33 0.34
N TRP A 169 -74.84 24.32 0.79
CA TRP A 169 -74.97 22.94 0.31
C TRP A 169 -75.12 21.94 1.45
N SER A 170 -76.26 21.99 2.13
CA SER A 170 -76.71 20.92 3.03
C SER A 170 -77.66 19.98 2.27
N PRO A 171 -77.30 18.69 2.03
CA PRO A 171 -78.21 17.76 1.38
C PRO A 171 -79.25 17.25 2.39
N TYR A 172 -80.52 17.60 2.16
CA TYR A 172 -81.68 17.07 2.87
C TYR A 172 -81.81 15.57 2.62
N ILE A 173 -81.62 14.76 3.67
CA ILE A 173 -82.09 13.37 3.72
C ILE A 173 -83.57 13.39 4.11
N ARG A 174 -84.47 13.13 3.15
CA ARG A 174 -85.87 12.75 3.43
C ARG A 174 -85.96 11.24 3.53
N ASN A 175 -86.32 10.75 4.72
CA ASN A 175 -86.90 9.43 4.87
C ASN A 175 -88.43 9.56 4.74
N TYR A 176 -88.98 8.83 3.76
CA TYR A 176 -90.39 8.49 3.46
C TYR A 176 -91.48 9.52 3.80
#